data_AF-A0A2E6JBI3-F1
#
_entry.id   AF-A0A2E6JBI3-F1
#
_cell.length_a   1.000
_cell.length_b   1.000
_cell.length_c   1.000
_cell.angle_alpha   90.00
_cell.angle_beta   90.00
_cell.angle_gamma   90.00
#
_symmetry.space_group_name_H-M   'P 1'
#
loop_
_entity.id
_entity.type
_entity.pdbx_description
1 polymer ?
#
loop_
_entity_poly.entity_id
_entity_poly.type
_entity_poly.pdbx_seq_one_letter_code
_entity_poly.pdbx_strand_id
1 'polypeptide(L)' 'MKAENFYILATAPNDPSLQVKISGPYLTEQAAFADLEAAMAEAADIDPSSTKYKYTISKVESRKPGVIQHMAAHG' A
#
# COMPACT_ATOMS: atom_id res chain seq x y z
N MET A 1 -20.28 10.96 5.43
CA MET A 1 -19.97 9.86 4.49
C MET A 1 -18.50 9.55 4.63
N LYS A 2 -18.12 8.31 5.00
CA LYS A 2 -16.71 7.93 4.99
C LYS A 2 -16.36 7.60 3.54
N ALA A 3 -15.50 8.40 2.91
CA ALA A 3 -14.98 8.06 1.60
C ALA A 3 -14.05 6.86 1.76
N GLU A 4 -14.43 5.74 1.15
CA GLU A 4 -13.57 4.58 1.01
C GLU A 4 -12.68 4.82 -0.21
N ASN A 5 -11.36 4.87 -0.01
CA ASN A 5 -10.42 5.11 -1.09
C ASN A 5 -9.49 3.91 -1.24
N PHE A 6 -8.95 3.72 -2.44
CA PHE A 6 -7.91 2.73 -2.69
C PHE A 6 -6.55 3.31 -2.32
N TYR A 7 -5.71 2.49 -1.72
CA TYR A 7 -4.32 2.82 -1.38
C TYR A 7 -3.42 1.70 -1.87
N ILE A 8 -2.22 2.08 -2.28
CA ILE A 8 -1.14 1.15 -2.57
C ILE A 8 -0.38 0.91 -1.26
N LEU A 9 -0.30 -0.35 -0.85
CA LEU A 9 0.42 -0.79 0.34
C LEU A 9 1.64 -1.61 -0.08
N ALA A 10 2.82 -1.29 0.46
CA ALA A 10 3.97 -2.17 0.39
C ALA A 10 4.06 -2.98 1.67
N THR A 11 4.26 -4.28 1.51
CA THR A 11 4.57 -5.21 2.58
C THR A 11 6.01 -5.65 2.44
N ALA A 12 6.79 -5.51 3.52
CA ALA A 12 8.16 -5.97 3.54
C ALA A 12 8.22 -7.51 3.38
N PRO A 13 9.08 -8.05 2.51
CA PRO A 13 9.17 -9.49 2.30
C PRO A 13 9.63 -10.25 3.55
N ASN A 14 10.41 -9.59 4.42
CA ASN A 14 10.94 -10.17 5.65
C ASN A 14 10.03 -9.95 6.87
N ASP A 15 9.09 -9.01 6.80
CA ASP A 15 8.22 -8.66 7.91
C ASP A 15 6.81 -8.31 7.38
N PRO A 16 5.90 -9.29 7.29
CA PRO A 16 4.56 -9.08 6.74
C PRO A 16 3.66 -8.20 7.64
N SER A 17 4.06 -7.99 8.89
CA SER A 17 3.46 -7.01 9.79
C SER A 17 3.80 -5.57 9.42
N LEU A 18 4.90 -5.34 8.70
CA LEU A 18 5.31 -4.02 8.23
C LEU A 18 4.64 -3.69 6.90
N GLN A 19 3.44 -3.12 6.98
CA GLN A 19 2.74 -2.53 5.83
C GLN A 19 2.81 -1.01 5.86
N VAL A 20 3.27 -0.42 4.76
CA VAL A 20 3.36 1.03 4.58
C VAL A 20 2.48 1.49 3.43
N LYS A 21 1.76 2.59 3.65
CA LYS A 21 1.02 3.30 2.60
C LYS A 21 2.00 4.08 1.76
N ILE A 22 2.17 3.68 0.51
CA ILE A 22 3.12 4.32 -0.40
C ILE A 22 2.41 5.35 -1.29
N SER A 23 1.13 5.14 -1.61
CA SER A 23 0.35 6.11 -2.37
C SER A 23 -1.17 5.99 -2.19
N GLY A 24 -1.89 7.00 -2.67
CA GLY A 24 -3.34 7.21 -2.53
C GLY A 24 -3.69 8.51 -1.80
N PRO A 25 -4.98 8.84 -1.62
CA PRO A 25 -6.17 8.04 -1.96
C PRO A 25 -6.53 8.05 -3.46
N TYR A 26 -6.82 6.88 -4.03
CA TYR A 26 -7.41 6.74 -5.36
C TYR A 26 -8.92 6.48 -5.29
N LEU A 27 -9.66 7.01 -6.26
CA LEU A 27 -11.10 6.80 -6.38
C LEU A 27 -11.45 5.42 -6.96
N THR A 28 -10.58 4.85 -7.77
CA THR A 28 -10.78 3.55 -8.44
C THR A 28 -9.54 2.67 -8.28
N GLU A 29 -9.76 1.36 -8.30
CA GLU A 29 -8.67 0.37 -8.24
C GLU A 29 -7.75 0.47 -9.46
N GLN A 30 -8.30 0.75 -10.64
CA GLN A 30 -7.53 0.95 -11.88
C GLN A 30 -6.56 2.12 -11.80
N ALA A 31 -6.95 3.24 -11.18
CA ALA A 31 -6.05 4.37 -10.98
C ALA A 31 -4.89 3.99 -10.04
N ALA A 32 -5.17 3.20 -9.00
CA ALA A 32 -4.14 2.69 -8.10
C ALA A 32 -3.22 1.68 -8.80
N PHE A 33 -3.73 0.83 -9.70
CA PHE A 33 -2.91 -0.11 -10.47
C PHE A 33 -1.99 0.59 -11.45
N ALA A 34 -2.47 1.59 -12.18
CA ALA A 34 -1.66 2.34 -13.13
C ALA A 34 -0.48 3.04 -12.45
N ASP A 35 -0.72 3.63 -11.28
CA ASP A 35 0.32 4.28 -10.48
C ASP A 35 1.29 3.25 -9.88
N LEU A 36 0.79 2.12 -9.38
CA LEU A 36 1.62 1.03 -8.89
C LEU A 36 2.56 0.49 -9.97
N GLU A 37 2.06 0.26 -11.19
CA GLU A 37 2.87 -0.27 -12.29
C GLU A 37 3.99 0.71 -12.67
N ALA A 38 3.68 2.00 -12.74
CA ALA A 38 4.67 3.05 -12.98
C ALA A 38 5.72 3.10 -11.86
N ALA A 39 5.28 3.11 -10.60
CA ALA A 39 6.17 3.14 -9.45
C ALA A 39 7.05 1.88 -9.36
N MET A 40 6.51 0.70 -9.71
CA MET A 40 7.28 -0.54 -9.77
C MET A 40 8.32 -0.52 -10.89
N ALA A 41 7.99 0.04 -12.06
CA ALA A 41 8.92 0.19 -13.16
C ALA A 41 10.09 1.13 -12.79
N GLU A 42 9.79 2.28 -12.18
CA GLU A 42 10.82 3.21 -11.70
C GLU A 42 11.66 2.60 -10.57
N ALA A 43 11.02 1.93 -9.60
CA ALA A 43 11.73 1.29 -8.50
C ALA A 43 12.63 0.14 -8.97
N ALA A 44 12.21 -0.62 -9.99
CA ALA A 44 13.01 -1.70 -10.57
C ALA A 44 14.21 -1.18 -11.37
N ASP A 45 14.08 -0.01 -12.02
CA ASP A 45 15.19 0.65 -12.71
C ASP A 45 16.27 1.13 -11.73
N ILE A 46 15.85 1.63 -10.55
CA ILE A 46 16.76 2.10 -9.49
C ILE A 46 17.36 0.95 -8.67
N ASP A 47 16.52 0.06 -8.16
CA ASP A 47 16.93 -1.14 -7.41
C ASP A 47 16.08 -2.35 -7.85
N PRO A 48 16.68 -3.30 -8.58
CA PRO A 48 16.01 -4.53 -8.99
C PRO A 48 15.44 -5.34 -7.82
N SER A 49 15.98 -5.16 -6.60
CA SER A 49 15.49 -5.82 -5.39
C SER A 49 14.13 -5.28 -4.92
N SER A 50 13.69 -4.13 -5.42
CA SER A 50 12.36 -3.55 -5.16
C SER A 50 11.21 -4.46 -5.59
N THR A 51 11.46 -5.37 -6.54
CA THR A 51 10.52 -6.41 -6.97
C THR A 51 10.25 -7.48 -5.91
N LYS A 52 11.10 -7.58 -4.88
CA LYS A 52 10.91 -8.53 -3.77
C LYS A 52 9.80 -8.09 -2.82
N TYR A 53 9.44 -6.81 -2.82
CA TYR A 53 8.35 -6.29 -2.00
C TYR A 53 7.01 -6.73 -2.56
N LYS A 54 6.08 -7.08 -1.67
CA LYS A 54 4.70 -7.39 -2.06
C LYS A 54 3.88 -6.11 -2.01
N TYR A 55 3.38 -5.70 -3.17
CA TYR A 55 2.49 -4.56 -3.30
C TYR A 55 1.04 -5.05 -3.36
N THR A 56 0.16 -4.46 -2.57
CA THR A 56 -1.27 -4.77 -2.57
C THR A 56 -2.08 -3.49 -2.64
N ILE A 57 -3.16 -3.51 -3.41
CA ILE A 57 -4.12 -2.42 -3.42
C ILE A 57 -5.22 -2.78 -2.43
N SER A 58 -5.47 -1.91 -1.47
CA SER A 58 -6.51 -2.12 -0.46
C SER A 58 -7.42 -0.91 -0.36
N LYS A 59 -8.73 -1.18 -0.32
CA LYS A 59 -9.75 -0.19 -0.05
C LYS A 59 -9.77 0.08 1.46
N VAL A 60 -9.25 1.23 1.88
CA VAL A 60 -9.18 1.59 3.29
C VAL A 60 -10.13 2.76 3.53
N GLU A 61 -10.96 2.66 4.57
CA GLU A 61 -11.74 3.79 5.03
C GLU A 61 -10.78 4.94 5.37
N SER A 62 -10.96 6.13 4.79
CA SER A 62 -10.26 7.33 5.25
C SER A 62 -10.78 7.72 6.63
N ARG A 63 -10.30 7.02 7.67
CA ARG A 63 -10.33 7.50 9.05
C ARG A 63 -9.14 8.44 9.22
N LYS A 64 -9.39 9.59 9.85
CA LYS A 64 -8.43 10.70 10.08
C LYS A 64 -6.99 10.20 10.33
N PRO A 65 -5.98 10.93 9.84
CA PRO A 65 -4.59 10.52 9.94
C PRO A 65 -4.17 10.44 11.41
N GLY A 66 -3.75 9.26 11.81
CA GLY A 66 -3.31 8.98 13.17
C GLY A 66 -3.09 7.49 13.32
N VAL A 67 -2.07 6.97 12.64
CA VAL A 67 -1.47 5.63 12.82
C VAL A 67 -2.48 4.47 12.75
N ILE A 68 -2.39 3.62 11.73
CA ILE A 68 -2.99 2.28 11.82
C ILE A 68 -2.14 1.51 12.85
N GLN A 69 -2.57 1.55 14.12
CA GLN A 69 -1.94 0.81 15.20
C GLN A 69 -2.30 -0.67 15.06
N HIS A 70 -1.25 -1.48 14.93
CA HIS A 70 -1.09 -2.85 15.44
C HIS A 70 -2.41 -3.58 15.74
N MET A 71 -2.86 -4.46 14.83
CA MET A 71 -3.67 -5.60 15.25
C MET A 71 -2.77 -6.55 16.04
N ALA A 72 -2.64 -6.30 17.35
CA ALA A 72 -2.23 -7.34 18.27
C ALA A 72 -3.42 -8.30 18.40
N ALA A 73 -3.33 -9.44 17.72
CA ALA A 73 -4.17 -10.59 18.01
C ALA A 73 -3.84 -11.06 19.44
N HIS A 74 -4.73 -10.80 20.38
CA HIS A 74 -4.71 -11.44 21.69
C HIS A 74 -5.80 -12.52 21.72
N GLY A 75 -5.34 -13.77 21.89
CA GLY A 75 -5.93 -14.89 22.64
C GLY A 75 -7.42 -15.16 22.50
#